data_AF-A0A9E2F9Q7-F1
#
_entry.id   AF-A0A9E2F9Q7-F1
#
_cell.length_a   1.000
_cell.length_b   1.000
_cell.length_c   1.000
_cell.angle_alpha   90.00
_cell.angle_beta   90.00
_cell.angle_gamma   90.00
#
_symmetry.space_group_name_H-M   'P 1'
#
loop_
_entity.id
_entity.type
_entity.pdbx_description
1 polymer ?
#
loop_
_entity_poly.entity_id
_entity_poly.type
_entity_poly.pdbx_seq_one_letter_code
_entity_poly.pdbx_strand_id
1 'polypeptide(L)'
;IEKLGLHFGAHPMVLEDILNTGQRPKFEDFDDYCFISLKMLYYNGKQDEIIEEQLSIILGKNFVISFQERVGDVFEPVRERIRTGKIRIRKRRADHIAYALIDSVVDNYFIVLEKLGGAIEDFEELLLDAPPPEAPEIVLSHKRKIIALRRSIMPLRDAISDFYNSESELLTETTVIYLRDTHDHVIHALETIDSYREMTAGMLDTYHSSISNRMNEVMKVLTIIATIFIPLTFLAGIYGMNFEVMPELGWRWTYPIGFWTIIIGVGAFMFYFFKRKRWL
;
A
#
# COMPACT_ATOMS: atom_id res chain seq x y z
N ILE A 1 3.68 -24.59 -28.10
CA ILE A 1 4.06 -25.21 -26.82
C ILE A 1 4.16 -26.73 -26.96
N GLU A 2 3.16 -27.43 -27.48
CA GLU A 2 3.20 -28.90 -27.69
C GLU A 2 4.45 -29.42 -28.45
N LYS A 3 4.84 -28.78 -29.57
CA LYS A 3 6.06 -29.16 -30.30
C LYS A 3 7.34 -29.05 -29.46
N LEU A 4 7.42 -28.05 -28.58
CA LEU A 4 8.54 -27.88 -27.66
C LEU A 4 8.50 -28.96 -26.56
N GLY A 5 7.32 -29.20 -25.98
CA GLY A 5 7.14 -30.23 -24.97
C GLY A 5 7.53 -31.62 -25.47
N LEU A 6 7.10 -32.00 -26.68
CA LEU A 6 7.50 -33.26 -27.32
C LEU A 6 9.00 -33.35 -27.59
N HIS A 7 9.64 -32.25 -27.99
CA HIS A 7 11.06 -32.23 -28.30
C HIS A 7 11.95 -32.33 -27.05
N PHE A 8 11.52 -31.72 -25.94
CA PHE A 8 12.27 -31.66 -24.69
C PHE A 8 11.79 -32.68 -23.64
N GLY A 9 10.83 -33.55 -23.98
CA GLY A 9 10.31 -34.58 -23.07
C GLY A 9 9.49 -34.04 -21.90
N ALA A 10 8.92 -32.83 -22.02
CA ALA A 10 8.14 -32.23 -20.94
C ALA A 10 6.81 -32.98 -20.76
N HIS A 11 6.50 -33.32 -19.51
CA HIS A 11 5.27 -34.03 -19.15
C HIS A 11 4.03 -33.21 -19.57
N PRO A 12 2.95 -33.83 -20.08
CA PRO A 12 1.75 -33.11 -20.52
C PRO A 12 1.14 -32.17 -19.47
N MET A 13 1.21 -32.55 -18.19
CA MET A 13 0.74 -31.69 -17.07
C MET A 13 1.53 -30.38 -16.97
N VAL A 14 2.85 -30.41 -17.21
CA VAL A 14 3.68 -29.20 -17.21
C VAL A 14 3.26 -28.26 -18.34
N LEU A 15 2.89 -28.81 -19.51
CA LEU A 15 2.40 -28.00 -20.64
C LEU A 15 1.03 -27.38 -20.33
N GLU A 16 0.16 -28.11 -19.65
CA GLU A 16 -1.12 -27.59 -19.16
C GLU A 16 -0.92 -26.45 -18.14
N ASP A 17 0.01 -26.62 -17.22
CA ASP A 17 0.34 -25.62 -16.20
C ASP A 17 0.94 -24.35 -16.81
N ILE A 18 1.77 -24.49 -17.86
CA ILE A 18 2.31 -23.36 -18.63
C ILE A 18 1.17 -22.56 -19.30
N LEU A 19 0.13 -23.23 -19.78
CA LEU A 19 -1.03 -22.60 -20.41
C LEU A 19 -2.02 -22.01 -19.40
N ASN A 20 -2.06 -22.55 -18.18
CA ASN A 20 -2.93 -22.08 -17.12
C ASN A 20 -2.27 -20.98 -16.30
N THR A 21 -2.46 -19.74 -16.72
CA THR A 21 -1.84 -18.54 -16.14
C THR A 21 -2.35 -18.16 -14.75
N GLY A 22 -3.35 -18.86 -14.21
CA GLY A 22 -3.90 -18.63 -12.87
C GLY A 22 -3.20 -19.40 -11.75
N GLN A 23 -2.20 -20.22 -12.08
CA GLN A 23 -1.56 -21.08 -11.08
C GLN A 23 -0.70 -20.30 -10.09
N ARG A 24 -0.60 -20.84 -8.86
CA ARG A 24 0.32 -20.35 -7.84
C ARG A 24 1.75 -20.76 -8.21
N PRO A 25 2.76 -19.96 -7.83
CA PRO A 25 4.14 -20.38 -7.94
C PRO A 25 4.36 -21.76 -7.33
N LYS A 26 5.11 -22.60 -8.03
CA LYS A 26 5.47 -23.96 -7.61
C LYS A 26 6.75 -24.41 -8.26
N PHE A 27 7.42 -25.34 -7.60
CA PHE A 27 8.57 -26.07 -8.12
C PHE A 27 8.21 -27.56 -8.21
N GLU A 28 8.60 -28.19 -9.31
CA GLU A 28 8.44 -29.63 -9.52
C GLU A 28 9.75 -30.19 -10.10
N ASP A 29 10.24 -31.24 -9.47
CA ASP A 29 11.46 -31.95 -9.88
C ASP A 29 11.08 -33.19 -10.69
N PHE A 30 11.61 -33.29 -11.90
CA PHE A 30 11.49 -34.45 -12.77
C PHE A 30 12.88 -35.01 -13.08
N ASP A 31 12.95 -36.28 -13.48
CA ASP A 31 14.23 -36.98 -13.70
C ASP A 31 15.17 -36.25 -14.67
N ASP A 32 14.63 -35.67 -15.76
CA ASP A 32 15.42 -35.03 -16.82
C ASP A 32 15.46 -33.49 -16.78
N TYR A 33 14.54 -32.87 -16.02
CA TYR A 33 14.37 -31.42 -15.96
C TYR A 33 13.69 -30.98 -14.66
N CYS A 34 13.96 -29.76 -14.23
CA CYS A 34 13.17 -29.10 -13.19
C CYS A 34 12.21 -28.10 -13.81
N PHE A 35 11.00 -28.00 -13.25
CA PHE A 35 10.01 -27.01 -13.62
C PHE A 35 9.79 -26.03 -12.47
N ILE A 36 9.81 -24.73 -12.76
CA ILE A 36 9.42 -23.70 -11.81
C ILE A 36 8.47 -22.70 -12.46
N SER A 37 7.40 -22.37 -11.75
CA SER A 37 6.47 -21.30 -12.12
C SER A 37 6.50 -20.21 -11.06
N LEU A 38 6.44 -18.96 -11.51
CA LEU A 38 6.41 -17.78 -10.64
C LEU A 38 5.66 -16.64 -11.32
N LYS A 39 5.35 -15.58 -10.56
CA LYS A 39 4.67 -14.40 -11.09
C LYS A 39 5.64 -13.24 -11.26
N MET A 40 5.76 -12.70 -12.45
CA MET A 40 6.33 -11.37 -12.64
C MET A 40 5.26 -10.34 -12.25
N LEU A 41 5.65 -9.34 -11.47
CA LEU A 41 4.76 -8.31 -10.96
C LEU A 41 5.20 -6.96 -11.50
N TYR A 42 4.27 -6.21 -12.10
CA TYR A 42 4.55 -4.89 -12.66
C TYR A 42 3.64 -3.85 -12.02
N TYR A 43 4.19 -2.69 -11.73
CA TYR A 43 3.38 -1.56 -11.28
C TYR A 43 3.02 -0.67 -12.47
N ASN A 44 1.73 -0.61 -12.82
CA ASN A 44 1.23 0.29 -13.85
C ASN A 44 0.86 1.64 -13.23
N GLY A 45 1.81 2.58 -13.25
CA GLY A 45 1.60 3.92 -12.68
C GLY A 45 0.50 4.76 -13.34
N LYS A 46 -0.02 4.38 -14.53
CA LYS A 46 -1.15 5.10 -15.15
C LYS A 46 -2.51 4.70 -14.60
N GLN A 47 -2.64 3.43 -14.20
CA GLN A 47 -3.89 2.86 -13.68
C GLN A 47 -3.82 2.58 -12.17
N ASP A 48 -2.64 2.78 -11.56
CA ASP A 48 -2.37 2.44 -10.16
C ASP A 48 -2.74 0.96 -9.85
N GLU A 49 -2.35 0.08 -10.77
CA GLU A 49 -2.65 -1.35 -10.73
C GLU A 49 -1.37 -2.18 -10.73
N ILE A 50 -1.45 -3.31 -10.03
CA ILE A 50 -0.40 -4.33 -10.05
C ILE A 50 -0.81 -5.37 -11.08
N ILE A 51 0.00 -5.51 -12.11
CA ILE A 51 -0.20 -6.47 -13.18
C ILE A 51 0.61 -7.72 -12.86
N GLU A 52 -0.05 -8.87 -12.88
CA GLU A 52 0.57 -10.18 -12.71
C GLU A 52 0.76 -10.85 -14.07
N GLU A 53 1.91 -11.47 -14.27
CA GLU A 53 2.21 -12.31 -15.42
C GLU A 53 2.87 -13.61 -14.95
N GLN A 54 2.44 -14.75 -15.47
CA GLN A 54 3.11 -16.02 -15.24
C GLN A 54 4.39 -16.11 -16.04
N LEU A 55 5.47 -16.44 -15.33
CA LEU A 55 6.71 -16.92 -15.89
C LEU A 55 6.82 -18.41 -15.56
N SER A 56 7.01 -19.22 -16.58
CA SER A 56 7.31 -20.65 -16.41
C SER A 56 8.70 -20.93 -16.95
N ILE A 57 9.52 -21.62 -16.16
CA ILE A 57 10.90 -21.96 -16.50
C ILE A 57 11.06 -23.48 -16.46
N ILE A 58 11.63 -24.04 -17.52
CA ILE A 58 12.11 -25.42 -17.56
C ILE A 58 13.64 -25.37 -17.56
N LEU A 59 14.26 -25.93 -16.52
CA LEU A 59 15.69 -26.11 -16.39
C LEU A 59 16.04 -27.54 -16.80
N GLY A 60 16.82 -27.71 -17.87
CA GLY A 60 17.44 -28.98 -18.22
C GLY A 60 18.95 -28.96 -18.05
N LYS A 61 19.63 -30.05 -18.40
CA LYS A 61 21.08 -30.24 -18.19
C LYS A 61 21.97 -29.10 -18.68
N ASN A 62 21.64 -28.54 -19.85
CA ASN A 62 22.40 -27.49 -20.54
C ASN A 62 21.52 -26.41 -21.17
N PHE A 63 20.25 -26.33 -20.80
CA PHE A 63 19.31 -25.37 -21.38
C PHE A 63 18.36 -24.83 -20.31
N VAL A 64 17.85 -23.62 -20.57
CA VAL A 64 16.76 -23.01 -19.81
C VAL A 64 15.75 -22.52 -20.83
N ILE A 65 14.48 -22.91 -20.67
CA ILE A 65 13.37 -22.44 -21.49
C ILE A 65 12.46 -21.61 -20.61
N SER A 66 12.26 -20.34 -20.95
CA SER A 66 11.28 -19.48 -20.29
C SER A 66 10.05 -19.27 -21.18
N PHE A 67 8.87 -19.35 -20.59
CA PHE A 67 7.59 -19.02 -21.21
C PHE A 67 7.02 -17.78 -20.54
N GLN A 68 6.58 -16.83 -21.37
CA GLN A 68 6.03 -15.54 -20.97
C GLN A 68 4.67 -15.35 -21.67
N GLU A 69 3.80 -14.54 -21.07
CA GLU A 69 2.47 -14.26 -21.61
C GLU A 69 2.48 -13.07 -22.56
N ARG A 70 3.34 -12.08 -22.31
CA ARG A 70 3.36 -10.81 -23.02
C ARG A 70 4.78 -10.35 -23.34
N VAL A 71 4.86 -9.33 -24.18
CA VAL A 71 6.14 -8.67 -24.51
C VAL A 71 6.50 -7.68 -23.40
N GLY A 72 7.73 -7.76 -22.92
CA GLY A 72 8.25 -6.96 -21.82
C GLY A 72 8.64 -7.86 -20.65
N ASP A 73 9.83 -7.64 -20.07
CA ASP A 73 10.38 -8.50 -19.02
C ASP A 73 11.38 -7.76 -18.15
N VAL A 74 11.77 -8.42 -17.06
CA VAL A 74 12.75 -7.92 -16.08
C VAL A 74 14.16 -8.47 -16.36
N PHE A 75 14.39 -9.11 -17.51
CA PHE A 75 15.60 -9.88 -17.79
C PHE A 75 16.67 -9.14 -18.58
N GLU A 76 16.44 -7.87 -18.97
CA GLU A 76 17.47 -7.09 -19.65
C GLU A 76 18.80 -7.02 -18.86
N PRO A 77 18.82 -6.86 -17.52
CA PRO A 77 20.04 -6.97 -16.74
C PRO A 77 20.76 -8.33 -16.89
N VAL A 78 20.01 -9.43 -17.00
CA VAL A 78 20.57 -10.78 -17.23
C VAL A 78 21.17 -10.88 -18.63
N ARG A 79 20.42 -10.44 -19.66
CA ARG A 79 20.88 -10.41 -21.05
C ARG A 79 22.15 -9.59 -21.19
N GLU A 80 22.21 -8.43 -20.54
CA GLU A 80 23.37 -7.54 -20.61
C GLU A 80 24.59 -8.15 -19.92
N ARG A 81 24.42 -8.82 -18.77
CA ARG A 81 25.50 -9.60 -18.12
C ARG A 81 26.05 -10.69 -19.05
N ILE A 82 25.18 -11.35 -19.83
CA ILE A 82 25.57 -12.36 -20.81
C ILE A 82 26.30 -11.71 -22.00
N ARG A 83 25.78 -10.61 -22.58
CA ARG A 83 26.35 -9.93 -23.75
C ARG A 83 27.74 -9.33 -23.47
N THR A 84 27.87 -8.62 -22.34
CA THR A 84 29.11 -7.95 -21.93
C THR A 84 30.21 -8.89 -21.46
N GLY A 85 29.89 -10.17 -21.24
CA GLY A 85 30.91 -11.18 -20.92
C GLY A 85 31.47 -11.08 -19.51
N LYS A 86 30.71 -10.55 -18.53
CA LYS A 86 31.10 -10.66 -17.12
C LYS A 86 31.33 -12.14 -16.78
N ILE A 87 32.56 -12.46 -16.43
CA ILE A 87 33.16 -13.82 -16.43
C ILE A 87 32.35 -14.86 -15.64
N ARG A 88 31.59 -14.44 -14.61
CA ARG A 88 30.87 -15.37 -13.73
C ARG A 88 29.66 -16.05 -14.39
N ILE A 89 28.85 -15.35 -15.17
CA ILE A 89 27.63 -15.95 -15.76
C ILE A 89 27.95 -16.90 -16.92
N ARG A 90 28.98 -16.58 -17.72
CA ARG A 90 29.41 -17.42 -18.87
C ARG A 90 30.18 -18.67 -18.48
N LYS A 91 30.70 -18.76 -17.26
CA LYS A 91 31.46 -19.91 -16.75
C LYS A 91 30.61 -20.92 -15.97
N ARG A 92 29.33 -20.59 -15.73
CA ARG A 92 28.41 -21.43 -14.96
C ARG A 92 27.45 -22.19 -15.88
N ARG A 93 26.82 -23.23 -15.34
CA ARG A 93 25.89 -24.09 -16.07
C ARG A 93 24.50 -23.43 -16.17
N ALA A 94 23.56 -24.13 -16.81
CA ALA A 94 22.20 -23.65 -17.06
C ALA A 94 21.44 -23.31 -15.76
N ASP A 95 21.73 -24.02 -14.67
CA ASP A 95 21.19 -23.78 -13.34
C ASP A 95 21.40 -22.33 -12.86
N HIS A 96 22.58 -21.77 -13.11
CA HIS A 96 22.87 -20.40 -12.73
C HIS A 96 22.09 -19.37 -13.58
N ILE A 97 21.75 -19.71 -14.82
CA ILE A 97 20.87 -18.87 -15.65
C ILE A 97 19.45 -18.91 -15.10
N ALA A 98 18.94 -20.09 -14.73
CA ALA A 98 17.63 -20.23 -14.11
C ALA A 98 17.54 -19.41 -12.80
N TYR A 99 18.56 -19.52 -11.94
CA TYR A 99 18.71 -18.65 -10.77
C TYR A 99 18.66 -17.17 -11.15
N ALA A 100 19.48 -16.72 -12.10
CA ALA A 100 19.56 -15.30 -12.46
C ALA A 100 18.24 -14.72 -12.98
N LEU A 101 17.42 -15.56 -13.65
CA LEU A 101 16.07 -15.18 -14.06
C LEU A 101 15.15 -15.04 -12.85
N ILE A 102 15.14 -16.01 -11.93
CA ILE A 102 14.33 -15.97 -10.70
C ILE A 102 14.71 -14.75 -9.85
N ASP A 103 16.00 -14.54 -9.64
CA ASP A 103 16.59 -13.42 -8.90
C ASP A 103 16.12 -12.07 -9.47
N SER A 104 16.13 -11.92 -10.80
CA SER A 104 15.65 -10.70 -11.45
C SER A 104 14.14 -10.46 -11.27
N VAL A 105 13.34 -11.52 -11.13
CA VAL A 105 11.91 -11.40 -10.79
C VAL A 105 11.73 -10.94 -9.35
N VAL A 106 12.48 -11.53 -8.42
CA VAL A 106 12.42 -11.19 -7.00
C VAL A 106 12.92 -9.76 -6.75
N ASP A 107 14.02 -9.34 -7.37
CA ASP A 107 14.52 -7.96 -7.32
C ASP A 107 13.43 -6.97 -7.76
N ASN A 108 12.69 -7.30 -8.82
CA ASN A 108 11.64 -6.45 -9.33
C ASN A 108 10.42 -6.38 -8.40
N TYR A 109 10.23 -7.33 -7.47
CA TYR A 109 9.20 -7.18 -6.42
C TYR A 109 9.48 -5.99 -5.51
N PHE A 110 10.75 -5.71 -5.19
CA PHE A 110 11.10 -4.54 -4.38
C PHE A 110 10.72 -3.23 -5.06
N ILE A 111 10.84 -3.14 -6.39
CA ILE A 111 10.39 -1.96 -7.15
C ILE A 111 8.87 -1.77 -6.99
N VAL A 112 8.09 -2.84 -7.05
CA VAL A 112 6.63 -2.78 -6.86
C VAL A 112 6.28 -2.44 -5.40
N LEU A 113 7.01 -3.02 -4.44
CA LEU A 113 6.81 -2.76 -3.01
C LEU A 113 7.12 -1.31 -2.66
N GLU A 114 8.23 -0.74 -3.13
CA GLU A 114 8.59 0.67 -2.91
C GLU A 114 7.49 1.62 -3.43
N LYS A 115 6.91 1.32 -4.61
CA LYS A 115 5.81 2.13 -5.16
C LYS A 115 4.54 2.03 -4.32
N LEU A 116 4.19 0.83 -3.89
CA LEU A 116 3.01 0.63 -3.03
C LEU A 116 3.23 1.26 -1.64
N GLY A 117 4.42 1.09 -1.06
CA GLY A 117 4.81 1.64 0.23
C GLY A 117 4.74 3.16 0.24
N GLY A 118 5.35 3.82 -0.74
CA GLY A 118 5.26 5.27 -0.88
C GLY A 118 3.81 5.77 -0.98
N ALA A 119 2.96 5.08 -1.76
CA ALA A 119 1.55 5.45 -1.85
C ALA A 119 0.77 5.26 -0.52
N ILE A 120 1.13 4.27 0.29
CA ILE A 120 0.56 4.05 1.62
C ILE A 120 1.03 5.14 2.58
N GLU A 121 2.32 5.46 2.60
CA GLU A 121 2.90 6.51 3.44
C GLU A 121 2.32 7.89 3.11
N ASP A 122 2.26 8.26 1.84
CA ASP A 122 1.67 9.53 1.37
C ASP A 122 0.20 9.65 1.80
N PHE A 123 -0.54 8.54 1.75
CA PHE A 123 -1.94 8.52 2.15
C PHE A 123 -2.12 8.58 3.67
N GLU A 124 -1.21 7.99 4.44
CA GLU A 124 -1.21 8.11 5.91
C GLU A 124 -1.06 9.56 6.35
N GLU A 125 -0.13 10.30 5.74
CA GLU A 125 0.07 11.73 6.01
C GLU A 125 -1.19 12.55 5.67
N LEU A 126 -1.83 12.25 4.53
CA LEU A 126 -3.08 12.90 4.11
C LEU A 126 -4.21 12.72 5.13
N LEU A 127 -4.33 11.55 5.78
CA LEU A 127 -5.35 11.29 6.79
C LEU A 127 -5.20 12.15 8.05
N LEU A 128 -3.96 12.48 8.42
CA LEU A 128 -3.66 13.30 9.59
C LEU A 128 -4.01 14.77 9.34
N ASP A 129 -3.74 15.27 8.14
CA ASP A 129 -3.96 16.68 7.79
C ASP A 129 -5.41 16.99 7.38
N ALA A 130 -5.91 16.28 6.36
CA ALA A 130 -7.20 16.57 5.74
C ALA A 130 -7.82 15.29 5.17
N PRO A 131 -8.46 14.46 6.02
CA PRO A 131 -8.99 13.17 5.58
C PRO A 131 -10.07 13.36 4.50
N PRO A 132 -9.91 12.78 3.30
CA PRO A 132 -10.90 12.85 2.25
C PRO A 132 -12.10 11.94 2.56
N PRO A 133 -13.32 12.26 2.10
CA PRO A 133 -14.49 11.39 2.25
C PRO A 133 -14.29 9.98 1.67
N GLU A 134 -13.49 9.87 0.62
CA GLU A 134 -13.18 8.63 -0.10
C GLU A 134 -12.12 7.77 0.60
N ALA A 135 -11.57 8.22 1.73
CA ALA A 135 -10.50 7.52 2.44
C ALA A 135 -10.74 6.02 2.68
N PRO A 136 -11.94 5.57 3.12
CA PRO A 136 -12.19 4.14 3.32
C PRO A 136 -12.04 3.30 2.05
N GLU A 137 -12.40 3.85 0.89
CA GLU A 137 -12.27 3.17 -0.40
C GLU A 137 -10.81 3.05 -0.82
N ILE A 138 -10.02 4.11 -0.62
CA ILE A 138 -8.58 4.13 -0.88
C ILE A 138 -7.86 3.10 0.01
N VAL A 139 -8.17 3.06 1.31
CA VAL A 139 -7.63 2.05 2.24
C VAL A 139 -7.97 0.63 1.76
N LEU A 140 -9.21 0.39 1.32
CA LEU A 140 -9.62 -0.91 0.81
C LEU A 140 -8.87 -1.28 -0.48
N SER A 141 -8.62 -0.32 -1.36
CA SER A 141 -7.80 -0.50 -2.57
C SER A 141 -6.37 -0.94 -2.22
N HIS A 142 -5.71 -0.26 -1.27
CA HIS A 142 -4.38 -0.67 -0.78
C HIS A 142 -4.41 -2.07 -0.16
N LYS A 143 -5.40 -2.40 0.69
CA LYS A 143 -5.56 -3.75 1.25
C LYS A 143 -5.66 -4.82 0.17
N ARG A 144 -6.43 -4.56 -0.90
CA ARG A 144 -6.57 -5.51 -2.02
C ARG A 144 -5.23 -5.74 -2.74
N LYS A 145 -4.45 -4.68 -2.99
CA LYS A 145 -3.11 -4.76 -3.59
C LYS A 145 -2.14 -5.55 -2.72
N ILE A 146 -2.10 -5.29 -1.41
CA ILE A 146 -1.28 -6.03 -0.43
C ILE A 146 -1.63 -7.52 -0.44
N ILE A 147 -2.93 -7.85 -0.44
CA ILE A 147 -3.40 -9.25 -0.48
C ILE A 147 -2.98 -9.93 -1.79
N ALA A 148 -3.11 -9.24 -2.93
CA ALA A 148 -2.69 -9.76 -4.23
C ALA A 148 -1.18 -10.07 -4.24
N LEU A 149 -0.35 -9.11 -3.81
CA LEU A 149 1.09 -9.30 -3.66
C LEU A 149 1.42 -10.49 -2.77
N ARG A 150 0.82 -10.57 -1.57
CA ARG A 150 1.06 -11.68 -0.65
C ARG A 150 0.69 -13.02 -1.28
N ARG A 151 -0.44 -13.10 -1.98
CA ARG A 151 -0.92 -14.32 -2.64
C ARG A 151 0.04 -14.78 -3.74
N SER A 152 0.71 -13.84 -4.40
CA SER A 152 1.65 -14.11 -5.50
C SER A 152 3.07 -14.41 -5.02
N ILE A 153 3.53 -13.79 -3.93
CA ILE A 153 4.91 -13.96 -3.41
C ILE A 153 5.00 -15.08 -2.37
N MET A 154 3.98 -15.30 -1.54
CA MET A 154 4.06 -16.29 -0.46
C MET A 154 4.33 -17.72 -0.95
N PRO A 155 3.70 -18.23 -2.01
CA PRO A 155 4.00 -19.56 -2.53
C PRO A 155 5.40 -19.66 -3.15
N LEU A 156 5.96 -18.53 -3.63
CA LEU A 156 7.31 -18.51 -4.19
C LEU A 156 8.37 -18.85 -3.13
N ARG A 157 8.15 -18.45 -1.87
CA ARG A 157 9.03 -18.84 -0.76
C ARG A 157 9.18 -20.36 -0.70
N ASP A 158 8.05 -21.05 -0.71
CA ASP A 158 8.01 -22.52 -0.62
C ASP A 158 8.61 -23.13 -1.90
N ALA A 159 8.26 -22.60 -3.08
CA ALA A 159 8.82 -23.07 -4.35
C ALA A 159 10.36 -22.92 -4.44
N ILE A 160 10.93 -21.81 -3.97
CA ILE A 160 12.39 -21.64 -3.91
C ILE A 160 13.00 -22.57 -2.86
N SER A 161 12.31 -22.78 -1.73
CA SER A 161 12.74 -23.73 -0.70
C SER A 161 12.82 -25.15 -1.23
N ASP A 162 11.78 -25.60 -1.92
CA ASP A 162 11.75 -26.90 -2.57
C ASP A 162 12.84 -26.99 -3.65
N PHE A 163 13.08 -25.89 -4.39
CA PHE A 163 14.11 -25.86 -5.43
C PHE A 163 15.53 -26.04 -4.86
N TYR A 164 15.94 -25.30 -3.82
CA TYR A 164 17.30 -25.45 -3.31
C TYR A 164 17.50 -26.70 -2.44
N ASN A 165 16.41 -27.33 -1.97
CA ASN A 165 16.43 -28.60 -1.24
C ASN A 165 16.29 -29.84 -2.16
N SER A 166 16.04 -29.65 -3.47
CA SER A 166 15.93 -30.74 -4.44
C SER A 166 17.25 -31.52 -4.54
N GLU A 167 17.13 -32.83 -4.70
CA GLU A 167 18.25 -33.76 -4.93
C GLU A 167 18.67 -33.83 -6.41
N SER A 168 18.14 -32.95 -7.27
CA SER A 168 18.40 -32.95 -8.71
C SER A 168 19.87 -32.70 -9.05
N GLU A 169 20.44 -33.55 -9.90
CA GLU A 169 21.80 -33.40 -10.44
C GLU A 169 21.98 -32.15 -11.34
N LEU A 170 20.86 -31.50 -11.69
CA LEU A 170 20.86 -30.26 -12.45
C LEU A 170 21.37 -29.07 -11.62
N LEU A 171 21.24 -29.14 -10.30
CA LEU A 171 21.66 -28.09 -9.38
C LEU A 171 23.10 -28.28 -8.92
N THR A 172 23.90 -27.22 -9.03
CA THR A 172 25.23 -27.19 -8.43
C THR A 172 25.19 -26.63 -7.02
N GLU A 173 26.08 -27.11 -6.13
CA GLU A 173 26.23 -26.57 -4.76
C GLU A 173 26.42 -25.05 -4.75
N THR A 174 27.10 -24.50 -5.76
CA THR A 174 27.27 -23.06 -5.88
C THR A 174 25.94 -22.34 -6.13
N THR A 175 25.06 -22.89 -6.96
CA THR A 175 23.75 -22.30 -7.26
C THR A 175 22.81 -22.40 -6.07
N VAL A 176 22.89 -23.46 -5.26
CA VAL A 176 22.14 -23.60 -4.00
C VAL A 176 22.40 -22.42 -3.06
N ILE A 177 23.65 -21.95 -2.94
CA ILE A 177 23.98 -20.78 -2.11
C ILE A 177 23.24 -19.53 -2.60
N TYR A 178 23.18 -19.32 -3.91
CA TYR A 178 22.48 -18.18 -4.50
C TYR A 178 20.96 -18.29 -4.39
N LEU A 179 20.40 -19.49 -4.51
CA LEU A 179 18.97 -19.71 -4.30
C LEU A 179 18.55 -19.45 -2.86
N ARG A 180 19.40 -19.74 -1.87
CA ARG A 180 19.17 -19.37 -0.46
C ARG A 180 19.14 -17.86 -0.25
N ASP A 181 20.02 -17.11 -0.91
CA ASP A 181 20.00 -15.65 -0.90
C ASP A 181 18.69 -15.10 -1.50
N THR A 182 18.25 -15.64 -2.64
CA THR A 182 16.94 -15.27 -3.22
C THR A 182 15.77 -15.66 -2.31
N HIS A 183 15.85 -16.79 -1.61
CA HIS A 183 14.84 -17.18 -0.63
C HIS A 183 14.75 -16.17 0.51
N ASP A 184 15.88 -15.69 1.02
CA ASP A 184 15.93 -14.65 2.06
C ASP A 184 15.34 -13.33 1.52
N HIS A 185 15.63 -12.96 0.28
CA HIS A 185 14.97 -11.81 -0.38
C HIS A 185 13.45 -11.95 -0.49
N VAL A 186 12.94 -13.16 -0.77
CA VAL A 186 11.49 -13.42 -0.78
C VAL A 186 10.89 -13.27 0.63
N ILE A 187 11.59 -13.74 1.67
CA ILE A 187 11.16 -13.53 3.06
C ILE A 187 11.10 -12.04 3.38
N HIS A 188 12.14 -11.27 3.04
CA HIS A 188 12.16 -9.83 3.24
C HIS A 188 11.00 -9.13 2.52
N ALA A 189 10.70 -9.51 1.27
CA ALA A 189 9.55 -8.98 0.55
C ALA A 189 8.21 -9.28 1.28
N LEU A 190 8.07 -10.47 1.86
CA LEU A 190 6.89 -10.85 2.65
C LEU A 190 6.77 -10.08 3.97
N GLU A 191 7.89 -9.82 4.66
CA GLU A 191 7.95 -8.99 5.86
C GLU A 191 7.54 -7.54 5.54
N THR A 192 8.01 -6.98 4.42
CA THR A 192 7.60 -5.66 3.94
C THR A 192 6.09 -5.61 3.67
N ILE A 193 5.53 -6.64 3.02
CA ILE A 193 4.07 -6.75 2.81
C ILE A 193 3.31 -6.81 4.14
N ASP A 194 3.85 -7.52 5.13
CA ASP A 194 3.27 -7.62 6.47
C ASP A 194 3.26 -6.25 7.18
N SER A 195 4.34 -5.47 7.05
CA SER A 195 4.42 -4.10 7.56
C SER A 195 3.39 -3.18 6.90
N TYR A 196 3.25 -3.22 5.57
CA TYR A 196 2.22 -2.44 4.87
C TYR A 196 0.80 -2.83 5.28
N ARG A 197 0.56 -4.13 5.54
CA ARG A 197 -0.75 -4.58 6.06
C ARG A 197 -1.04 -3.98 7.43
N GLU A 198 -0.05 -3.90 8.31
CA GLU A 198 -0.19 -3.33 9.65
C GLU A 198 -0.48 -1.83 9.59
N MET A 199 0.29 -1.07 8.79
CA MET A 199 0.03 0.35 8.55
C MET A 199 -1.40 0.58 8.04
N THR A 200 -1.79 -0.15 7.00
CA THR A 200 -3.12 -0.03 6.38
C THR A 200 -4.25 -0.49 7.31
N ALA A 201 -3.97 -1.32 8.32
CA ALA A 201 -4.95 -1.70 9.33
C ALA A 201 -5.28 -0.53 10.26
N GLY A 202 -4.28 0.24 10.69
CA GLY A 202 -4.45 1.41 11.57
C GLY A 202 -5.06 2.64 10.89
N MET A 203 -4.96 2.76 9.56
CA MET A 203 -5.44 3.92 8.81
C MET A 203 -6.92 4.24 9.00
N LEU A 204 -7.81 3.24 9.10
CA LEU A 204 -9.25 3.51 9.32
C LEU A 204 -9.51 4.11 10.70
N ASP A 205 -8.78 3.65 11.71
CA ASP A 205 -8.89 4.19 13.07
C ASP A 205 -8.33 5.61 13.13
N THR A 206 -7.21 5.88 12.43
CA THR A 206 -6.67 7.23 12.24
C THR A 206 -7.67 8.14 11.53
N TYR A 207 -8.31 7.67 10.45
CA TYR A 207 -9.35 8.40 9.74
C TYR A 207 -10.52 8.78 10.64
N HIS A 208 -11.07 7.83 11.40
CA HIS A 208 -12.17 8.07 12.32
C HIS A 208 -11.79 9.04 13.44
N SER A 209 -10.57 8.93 13.96
CA SER A 209 -10.04 9.83 14.98
C SER A 209 -9.88 11.26 14.45
N SER A 210 -9.34 11.41 13.23
CA SER A 210 -9.16 12.70 12.56
C SER A 210 -10.51 13.39 12.27
N ILE A 211 -11.49 12.66 11.75
CA ILE A 211 -12.86 13.19 11.55
C ILE A 211 -13.50 13.60 12.88
N SER A 212 -13.36 12.77 13.92
CA SER A 212 -13.93 13.08 15.24
C SER A 212 -13.29 14.34 15.83
N ASN A 213 -11.98 14.50 15.67
CA ASN A 213 -11.27 15.70 16.12
C ASN A 213 -11.75 16.96 15.36
N ARG A 214 -11.90 16.86 14.03
CA ARG A 214 -12.42 17.96 13.21
C ARG A 214 -13.86 18.31 13.57
N MET A 215 -14.71 17.31 13.80
CA MET A 215 -16.07 17.52 14.29
C MET A 215 -16.07 18.22 15.65
N ASN A 216 -15.19 17.81 16.57
CA ASN A 216 -15.04 18.47 17.87
C ASN A 216 -14.60 19.94 17.72
N GLU A 217 -13.67 20.26 16.82
CA GLU A 217 -13.26 21.65 16.56
C GLU A 217 -14.40 22.49 15.98
N VAL A 218 -15.13 21.97 14.97
CA VAL A 218 -16.30 22.65 14.41
C VAL A 218 -17.36 22.90 15.48
N MET A 219 -17.63 21.89 16.31
CA MET A 219 -18.59 22.00 17.42
C MET A 219 -18.15 23.01 18.47
N LYS A 220 -16.85 23.08 18.81
CA LYS A 220 -16.30 24.11 19.71
C LYS A 220 -16.52 25.50 19.16
N VAL A 221 -16.17 25.74 17.89
CA VAL A 221 -16.34 27.05 17.23
C VAL A 221 -17.81 27.47 17.21
N LEU A 222 -18.71 26.57 16.80
CA LEU A 222 -20.15 26.83 16.79
C LEU A 222 -20.67 27.15 18.20
N THR A 223 -20.21 26.40 19.21
CA THR A 223 -20.61 26.60 20.61
C THR A 223 -20.12 27.93 21.17
N ILE A 224 -18.88 28.34 20.84
CA ILE A 224 -18.33 29.63 21.28
C ILE A 224 -19.15 30.78 20.68
N ILE A 225 -19.42 30.73 19.38
CA ILE A 225 -20.25 31.73 18.70
C ILE A 225 -21.65 31.75 19.32
N ALA A 226 -22.32 30.60 19.43
CA ALA A 226 -23.66 30.51 19.99
C ALA A 226 -23.72 31.02 21.44
N THR A 227 -22.78 30.63 22.29
CA THR A 227 -22.77 31.03 23.71
C THR A 227 -22.51 32.53 23.90
N ILE A 228 -21.76 33.15 22.99
CA ILE A 228 -21.57 34.61 22.99
C ILE A 228 -22.84 35.32 22.48
N PHE A 229 -23.42 34.88 21.36
CA PHE A 229 -24.52 35.59 20.71
C PHE A 229 -25.90 35.34 21.33
N ILE A 230 -26.19 34.14 21.87
CA ILE A 230 -27.52 33.83 22.45
C ILE A 230 -27.89 34.81 23.58
N PRO A 231 -27.05 35.04 24.62
CA PRO A 231 -27.37 35.99 25.68
C PRO A 231 -27.44 37.44 25.20
N LEU A 232 -26.57 37.83 24.26
CA LEU A 232 -26.55 39.18 23.69
C LEU A 232 -27.82 39.46 22.87
N THR A 233 -28.25 38.48 22.07
CA THR A 233 -29.48 38.55 21.27
C THR A 233 -30.70 38.56 22.17
N PHE A 234 -30.69 37.78 23.26
CA PHE A 234 -31.74 37.81 24.26
C PHE A 234 -31.87 39.19 24.92
N LEU A 235 -30.76 39.80 25.32
CA LEU A 235 -30.74 41.17 25.86
C LEU A 235 -31.26 42.18 24.83
N ALA A 236 -30.77 42.14 23.60
CA ALA A 236 -31.27 43.00 22.52
C ALA A 236 -32.77 42.80 22.27
N GLY A 237 -33.25 41.55 22.36
CA GLY A 237 -34.66 41.20 22.27
C GLY A 237 -35.50 41.88 23.34
N ILE A 238 -35.10 41.81 24.62
CA ILE A 238 -35.81 42.48 25.74
C ILE A 238 -35.93 43.99 25.48
N TYR A 239 -34.83 44.64 25.13
CA TYR A 239 -34.81 46.09 24.85
C TYR A 239 -35.50 46.48 23.53
N GLY A 240 -35.82 45.51 22.68
CA GLY A 240 -36.59 45.68 21.44
C GLY A 240 -38.10 45.47 21.62
N MET A 241 -38.57 45.11 22.81
CA MET A 241 -40.00 44.90 23.08
C MET A 241 -40.74 46.22 23.33
N ASN A 242 -41.96 46.34 22.82
CA ASN A 242 -42.82 47.51 23.02
C ASN A 242 -43.59 47.40 24.35
N PHE A 243 -42.97 47.77 25.47
CA PHE A 243 -43.66 47.88 26.76
C PHE A 243 -43.97 49.34 27.12
N GLU A 244 -45.15 49.58 27.72
CA GLU A 244 -45.57 50.93 28.16
C GLU A 244 -44.80 51.46 29.38
N VAL A 245 -44.33 50.58 30.27
CA VAL A 245 -43.56 50.94 31.46
C VAL A 245 -42.24 50.16 31.49
N MET A 246 -41.20 50.77 30.94
CA MET A 246 -39.81 50.37 31.16
C MET A 246 -39.11 51.44 32.01
N PRO A 247 -38.82 51.19 33.30
CA PRO A 247 -38.19 52.17 34.18
C PRO A 247 -36.84 52.68 33.64
N GLU A 248 -36.15 51.86 32.84
CA GLU A 248 -34.81 52.18 32.33
C GLU A 248 -34.85 53.22 31.19
N LEU A 249 -35.94 53.33 30.42
CA LEU A 249 -36.06 54.23 29.25
C LEU A 249 -36.19 55.72 29.60
N GLY A 250 -36.50 56.05 30.86
CA GLY A 250 -36.65 57.44 31.32
C GLY A 250 -35.32 58.22 31.39
N TRP A 251 -34.17 57.55 31.32
CA TRP A 251 -32.85 58.18 31.38
C TRP A 251 -32.19 58.29 30.00
N ARG A 252 -31.75 59.51 29.64
CA ARG A 252 -31.12 59.81 28.33
C ARG A 252 -29.88 58.95 28.01
N TRP A 253 -29.20 58.44 29.02
CA TRP A 253 -27.95 57.68 28.87
C TRP A 253 -28.12 56.17 28.93
N THR A 254 -29.33 55.67 29.22
CA THR A 254 -29.58 54.22 29.39
C THR A 254 -29.24 53.43 28.14
N TYR A 255 -29.62 53.92 26.96
CA TYR A 255 -29.40 53.22 25.70
C TYR A 255 -27.93 53.31 25.21
N PRO A 256 -27.31 54.50 25.08
CA PRO A 256 -25.93 54.59 24.60
C PRO A 256 -24.88 54.09 25.60
N ILE A 257 -25.09 54.26 26.91
CA ILE A 257 -24.12 53.86 27.94
C ILE A 257 -24.54 52.57 28.64
N GLY A 258 -25.75 52.48 29.19
CA GLY A 258 -26.17 51.33 29.99
C GLY A 258 -26.22 50.02 29.19
N PHE A 259 -27.00 50.01 28.11
CA PHE A 259 -27.20 48.82 27.27
C PHE A 259 -25.90 48.34 26.61
N TRP A 260 -25.12 49.25 26.00
CA TRP A 260 -23.83 48.89 25.39
C TRP A 260 -22.80 48.42 26.42
N THR A 261 -22.77 49.00 27.62
CA THR A 261 -21.85 48.55 28.68
C THR A 261 -22.19 47.11 29.13
N ILE A 262 -23.48 46.78 29.26
CA ILE A 262 -23.90 45.42 29.61
C ILE A 262 -23.56 44.44 28.47
N ILE A 263 -23.86 44.78 27.22
CA ILE A 263 -23.54 43.93 26.06
C ILE A 263 -22.03 43.68 25.94
N ILE A 264 -21.22 44.72 25.99
CA ILE A 264 -19.77 44.61 25.88
C ILE A 264 -19.22 43.85 27.09
N GLY A 265 -19.74 44.09 28.29
CA GLY A 265 -19.36 43.39 29.52
C GLY A 265 -19.62 41.89 29.44
N VAL A 266 -20.81 41.47 29.01
CA VAL A 266 -21.18 40.05 28.85
C VAL A 266 -20.36 39.40 27.74
N GLY A 267 -20.18 40.07 26.60
CA GLY A 267 -19.37 39.57 25.49
C GLY A 267 -17.90 39.39 25.88
N ALA A 268 -17.29 40.39 26.53
CA ALA A 268 -15.91 40.33 27.00
C ALA A 268 -15.72 39.26 28.10
N PHE A 269 -16.68 39.12 29.01
CA PHE A 269 -16.67 38.07 30.04
C PHE A 269 -16.68 36.67 29.41
N MET A 270 -17.59 36.41 28.46
CA MET A 270 -17.66 35.12 27.77
C MET A 270 -16.40 34.84 26.95
N PHE A 271 -15.89 35.84 26.22
CA PHE A 271 -14.63 35.71 25.47
C PHE A 271 -13.46 35.36 26.38
N TYR A 272 -13.33 36.06 27.51
CA TYR A 272 -12.29 35.78 28.51
C TYR A 272 -12.44 34.38 29.12
N PHE A 273 -13.67 33.96 29.41
CA PHE A 273 -13.96 32.63 29.94
C PHE A 273 -13.51 31.51 28.99
N PHE A 274 -13.83 31.62 27.69
CA PHE A 274 -13.43 30.63 26.68
C PHE A 274 -11.92 30.63 26.42
N LYS A 275 -11.28 31.80 26.41
CA LYS A 275 -9.81 31.92 26.33
C LYS A 275 -9.13 31.23 27.52
N ARG A 276 -9.66 31.41 28.75
CA ARG A 276 -9.11 30.75 29.95
C ARG A 276 -9.26 29.23 29.89
N LYS A 277 -10.30 28.70 29.25
CA LYS A 277 -10.51 27.26 29.05
C LYS A 277 -9.69 26.65 27.91
N ARG A 278 -8.89 27.43 27.16
CA ARG A 278 -8.15 26.99 25.95
C ARG A 278 -9.05 26.42 24.86
N TRP A 279 -10.27 26.95 24.76
CA TRP A 279 -11.16 26.65 23.65
C TRP A 279 -10.99 27.69 22.52
N LEU A 280 -10.20 28.73 22.78
CA LEU A 280 -9.72 29.80 21.92
C LEU A 280 -8.21 29.88 21.99
#